data_AF-A0A226N664-F1
#
_entry.id   AF-A0A226N664-F1
#
_cell.length_a   1.000
_cell.length_b   1.000
_cell.length_c   1.000
_cell.angle_alpha   90.00
_cell.angle_beta   90.00
_cell.angle_gamma   90.00
#
_symmetry.space_group_name_H-M   'P 1'
#
loop_
_entity.id
_entity.type
_entity.pdbx_description
1 polymer ?
#
loop_
_entity_poly.entity_id
_entity_poly.type
_entity_poly.pdbx_seq_one_letter_code
_entity_poly.pdbx_strand_id
1 'polypeptide(L)'
;MVQVHKIMTGRKKAWRRLPEKESGNTNENLQMDMSILVEVSADGTVLSSLKQSDLCYLEVNVGQSSRMYWERSLSGSRLRLYSKDSIEQSAVKTTAVAIHESLPDVSSTATMTKRSDLRNLPCSRVLGGRACAQVLSRKPEMSGIMASFSKEQLEFTFLDEGFTAKDILDQKINEVSSSDDKDAFYVADLGDIVKKHVRWHKALPRVTPFYAVKCNDSEAVVKTLAVLGAGFDCASKTEIQLVQSIGVPPERIIYANPCKQLSQIKHAAVSGVQMMTFDSEVELMKIARAHPKAKLVLRITTDDSKAVCRLSVKFGATLKTSRLLLERAKELDLAIIGVSFHVGSGCTDPETFVQAISDARCVFDMGAELGFSMYLLDIGGGFPGSEDVKLKFEEITNVINPALDKYFPLDSEVTIIAEPGRYYVASAFTLAVNIIAKKIVLKEQTGSDDEDDVNDKTLMYYVNDGVYGSFNCILYDHAHVKPVLQKRPKPDDSCYSCSIWGPTCDGLDRIVERCNMPELQVGDWMLFENMGAYTVAAASTFNGFQRPTIHYVMSRPAWQLMQQIKEQEFLAEVEEQDVASLPLSCACESGIEYPATCASASINV
;
A
#
# COMPACT_ATOMS: atom_id res chain seq x y z
N MET A 1 -18.95 -46.68 14.61
CA MET A 1 -19.76 -47.35 13.57
C MET A 1 -19.86 -46.40 12.38
N VAL A 2 -19.28 -46.73 11.23
CA VAL A 2 -19.42 -45.94 10.00
C VAL A 2 -20.34 -46.71 9.06
N GLN A 3 -21.44 -46.09 8.66
CA GLN A 3 -22.40 -46.66 7.71
C GLN A 3 -21.89 -46.38 6.29
N VAL A 4 -21.62 -47.47 5.56
CA VAL A 4 -21.17 -47.46 4.17
C VAL A 4 -22.40 -47.41 3.26
N HIS A 5 -22.46 -46.45 2.33
CA HIS A 5 -23.28 -46.59 1.13
C HIS A 5 -22.41 -47.03 -0.04
N LYS A 6 -22.70 -48.25 -0.50
CA LYS A 6 -22.04 -48.99 -1.57
C LYS A 6 -22.77 -48.66 -2.87
N ILE A 7 -22.07 -48.08 -3.84
CA ILE A 7 -22.49 -48.15 -5.25
C ILE A 7 -21.39 -48.93 -5.99
N MET A 8 -21.77 -50.12 -6.49
CA MET A 8 -20.92 -50.97 -7.32
C MET A 8 -21.14 -50.64 -8.80
N THR A 9 -20.04 -50.55 -9.53
CA THR A 9 -19.74 -51.05 -10.91
C THR A 9 -18.61 -50.17 -11.47
N GLY A 10 -17.48 -50.62 -12.02
CA GLY A 10 -16.84 -51.91 -12.18
C GLY A 10 -15.35 -51.72 -12.57
N ARG A 11 -14.55 -52.78 -12.39
CA ARG A 11 -13.13 -53.01 -12.79
C ARG A 11 -12.01 -52.36 -11.94
N LYS A 12 -11.39 -53.27 -11.18
CA LYS A 12 -10.29 -53.22 -10.18
C LYS A 12 -9.00 -52.48 -10.60
N LYS A 13 -8.56 -51.53 -9.76
CA LYS A 13 -7.16 -51.29 -9.36
C LYS A 13 -7.16 -50.96 -7.86
N ALA A 14 -6.44 -51.71 -7.04
CA ALA A 14 -6.46 -51.56 -5.59
C ALA A 14 -5.08 -51.08 -5.10
N TRP A 15 -5.08 -50.03 -4.29
CA TRP A 15 -3.90 -49.53 -3.56
C TRP A 15 -3.95 -50.10 -2.13
N ARG A 16 -2.84 -50.60 -1.61
CA ARG A 16 -2.73 -51.19 -0.26
C ARG A 16 -1.75 -50.37 0.58
N ARG A 17 -2.16 -49.99 1.79
CA ARG A 17 -1.28 -49.46 2.84
C ARG A 17 -0.71 -50.66 3.61
N LEU A 18 0.60 -50.74 3.82
CA LEU A 18 1.24 -51.77 4.65
C LEU A 18 1.12 -51.40 6.15
N PRO A 19 0.96 -52.37 7.07
CA PRO A 19 0.86 -52.09 8.50
C PRO A 19 2.25 -51.89 9.16
N GLU A 20 2.34 -50.90 10.06
CA GLU A 20 3.51 -50.59 10.88
C GLU A 20 3.71 -51.61 12.01
N LYS A 21 4.98 -51.90 12.35
CA LYS A 21 5.36 -52.65 13.56
C LYS A 21 5.51 -51.68 14.73
N GLU A 22 4.80 -51.95 15.82
CA GLU A 22 4.99 -51.29 17.12
C GLU A 22 6.34 -51.67 17.76
N SER A 23 7.11 -50.67 18.17
CA SER A 23 8.15 -50.80 19.21
C SER A 23 8.19 -49.51 20.01
N GLY A 24 8.04 -49.64 21.33
CA GLY A 24 7.67 -48.54 22.21
C GLY A 24 8.81 -47.69 22.82
N ASN A 25 8.31 -46.72 23.57
CA ASN A 25 8.91 -45.85 24.60
C ASN A 25 9.59 -44.52 24.22
N THR A 26 8.85 -43.47 24.61
CA THR A 26 9.23 -42.22 25.31
C THR A 26 9.80 -41.02 24.54
N ASN A 27 9.07 -39.91 24.76
CA ASN A 27 9.36 -38.48 24.63
C ASN A 27 9.10 -37.75 23.30
N GLU A 28 8.40 -36.63 23.49
CA GLU A 28 7.68 -35.79 22.54
C GLU A 28 8.60 -35.07 21.54
N ASN A 29 8.27 -35.21 20.25
CA ASN A 29 8.56 -34.22 19.21
C ASN A 29 7.63 -34.45 18.01
N LEU A 30 7.07 -33.36 17.47
CA LEU A 30 6.30 -33.34 16.23
C LEU A 30 7.13 -33.94 15.07
N GLN A 31 6.76 -35.12 14.60
CA GLN A 31 7.33 -35.73 13.40
C GLN A 31 6.28 -35.69 12.28
N MET A 32 6.60 -35.01 11.18
CA MET A 32 5.78 -35.02 9.96
C MET A 32 5.74 -36.44 9.37
N ASP A 33 4.55 -37.00 9.22
CA ASP A 33 4.31 -38.25 8.48
C ASP A 33 4.62 -38.06 6.99
N MET A 34 5.71 -38.67 6.51
CA MET A 34 6.02 -38.74 5.08
C MET A 34 5.59 -40.11 4.52
N SER A 35 4.55 -40.11 3.66
CA SER A 35 4.15 -41.30 2.90
C SER A 35 4.80 -41.30 1.52
N ILE A 36 5.58 -42.33 1.18
CA ILE A 36 6.14 -42.52 -0.17
C ILE A 36 5.20 -43.46 -0.96
N LEU A 37 4.71 -42.99 -2.11
CA LEU A 37 3.97 -43.84 -3.06
C LEU A 37 4.96 -44.46 -4.05
N VAL A 38 4.91 -45.78 -4.19
CA VAL A 38 5.79 -46.55 -5.08
C VAL A 38 4.92 -47.37 -6.02
N GLU A 39 5.27 -47.41 -7.31
CA GLU A 39 4.58 -48.22 -8.29
C GLU A 39 5.10 -49.66 -8.25
N VAL A 40 4.19 -50.64 -8.17
CA VAL A 40 4.52 -52.07 -7.99
C VAL A 40 3.77 -52.88 -9.05
N SER A 41 4.45 -53.82 -9.70
CA SER A 41 3.86 -54.79 -10.62
C SER A 41 2.94 -55.77 -9.90
N ALA A 42 2.12 -56.50 -10.67
CA ALA A 42 1.15 -57.46 -10.14
C ALA A 42 1.77 -58.65 -9.38
N ASP A 43 3.08 -58.90 -9.53
CA ASP A 43 3.85 -59.91 -8.80
C ASP A 43 4.63 -59.37 -7.59
N GLY A 44 4.52 -58.07 -7.29
CA GLY A 44 5.12 -57.45 -6.11
C GLY A 44 6.48 -56.78 -6.32
N THR A 45 6.93 -56.62 -7.58
CA THR A 45 8.20 -55.97 -7.90
C THR A 45 8.05 -54.45 -8.01
N VAL A 46 8.90 -53.67 -7.33
CA VAL A 46 8.88 -52.19 -7.39
C VAL A 46 9.43 -51.71 -8.74
N LEU A 47 8.64 -50.94 -9.49
CA LEU A 47 8.96 -50.55 -10.88
C LEU A 47 9.55 -49.13 -11.02
N SER A 48 9.27 -48.19 -10.12
CA SER A 48 10.01 -46.91 -10.01
C SER A 48 9.67 -46.13 -8.72
N SER A 49 10.59 -45.29 -8.26
CA SER A 49 10.36 -44.28 -7.21
C SER A 49 10.38 -42.88 -7.84
N LEU A 50 9.25 -42.18 -7.80
CA LEU A 50 9.14 -40.79 -8.29
C LEU A 50 9.62 -39.82 -7.21
N LYS A 51 10.55 -38.92 -7.56
CA LYS A 51 10.93 -37.78 -6.71
C LYS A 51 9.91 -36.66 -6.85
N GLN A 52 9.61 -36.02 -5.74
CA GLN A 52 8.52 -35.06 -5.52
C GLN A 52 8.72 -33.67 -6.19
N SER A 53 9.35 -33.58 -7.36
CA SER A 53 9.59 -32.31 -8.06
C SER A 53 8.69 -32.05 -9.27
N ASP A 54 7.91 -33.05 -9.74
CA ASP A 54 7.36 -33.00 -11.11
C ASP A 54 5.82 -32.91 -11.19
N LEU A 55 5.13 -32.56 -10.10
CA LEU A 55 3.67 -32.34 -10.11
C LEU A 55 3.29 -31.08 -9.31
N CYS A 56 2.79 -30.04 -10.00
CA CYS A 56 2.08 -28.92 -9.38
C CYS A 56 0.59 -29.04 -9.72
N TYR A 57 -0.25 -29.20 -8.70
CA TYR A 57 -1.70 -29.00 -8.83
C TYR A 57 -2.08 -27.70 -8.15
N LEU A 58 -2.93 -26.91 -8.81
CA LEU A 58 -3.53 -25.71 -8.23
C LEU A 58 -5.05 -25.94 -8.22
N GLU A 59 -5.60 -26.13 -7.03
CA GLU A 59 -7.04 -26.31 -6.82
C GLU A 59 -7.65 -24.93 -6.56
N VAL A 60 -8.54 -24.47 -7.44
CA VAL A 60 -9.30 -23.23 -7.25
C VAL A 60 -10.74 -23.61 -6.93
N ASN A 61 -11.17 -23.32 -5.71
CA ASN A 61 -12.55 -23.48 -5.28
C ASN A 61 -13.36 -22.29 -5.80
N VAL A 62 -14.22 -22.52 -6.80
CA VAL A 62 -15.29 -21.60 -7.17
C VAL A 62 -16.59 -22.27 -6.75
N GLY A 63 -17.47 -21.52 -6.08
CA GLY A 63 -18.65 -22.02 -5.38
C GLY A 63 -19.50 -23.07 -6.14
N GLN A 64 -20.13 -23.92 -5.33
CA GLN A 64 -21.00 -25.06 -5.63
C GLN A 64 -21.16 -25.48 -7.10
N SER A 65 -20.55 -26.64 -7.40
CA SER A 65 -20.80 -27.55 -8.52
C SER A 65 -20.00 -27.42 -9.83
N SER A 66 -18.75 -26.97 -9.81
CA SER A 66 -17.81 -27.23 -10.93
C SER A 66 -16.34 -27.31 -10.49
N ARG A 67 -15.65 -28.40 -10.82
CA ARG A 67 -14.19 -28.55 -10.65
C ARG A 67 -13.52 -28.43 -12.01
N MET A 68 -12.52 -27.56 -12.14
CA MET A 68 -11.72 -27.38 -13.35
C MET A 68 -10.31 -27.96 -13.15
N TYR A 69 -9.77 -28.58 -14.19
CA TYR A 69 -8.45 -29.21 -14.16
C TYR A 69 -7.57 -28.61 -15.27
N TRP A 70 -6.31 -28.36 -14.96
CA TRP A 70 -5.30 -27.89 -15.92
C TRP A 70 -4.21 -28.96 -16.07
N GLU A 71 -3.82 -29.23 -17.32
CA GLU A 71 -2.70 -30.11 -17.64
C GLU A 71 -1.69 -29.35 -18.52
N ARG A 72 -0.41 -29.46 -18.20
CA ARG A 72 0.68 -28.93 -19.03
C ARG A 72 1.36 -30.11 -19.73
N SER A 73 1.29 -30.15 -21.05
CA SER A 73 2.02 -31.14 -21.86
C SER A 73 3.52 -30.79 -21.93
N LEU A 74 4.37 -31.82 -21.91
CA LEU A 74 5.83 -31.78 -21.96
C LEU A 74 6.43 -31.29 -23.29
N SER A 75 5.60 -31.08 -24.32
CA SER A 75 5.99 -30.39 -25.55
C SER A 75 5.19 -29.09 -25.66
N GLY A 76 5.85 -27.95 -25.53
CA GLY A 76 5.21 -26.64 -25.41
C GLY A 76 4.08 -26.34 -26.42
N SER A 77 3.13 -25.52 -25.95
CA SER A 77 2.07 -24.81 -26.69
C SER A 77 0.68 -25.48 -26.77
N ARG A 78 -0.11 -25.37 -25.69
CA ARG A 78 -1.56 -25.00 -25.63
C ARG A 78 -2.20 -25.42 -24.29
N LEU A 79 -3.12 -24.61 -23.76
CA LEU A 79 -3.97 -24.90 -22.60
C LEU A 79 -5.35 -25.40 -23.06
N ARG A 80 -5.98 -26.33 -22.34
CA ARG A 80 -7.36 -26.78 -22.59
C ARG A 80 -8.20 -26.81 -21.30
N LEU A 81 -9.48 -26.48 -21.45
CA LEU A 81 -10.51 -26.45 -20.41
C LEU A 81 -11.40 -27.70 -20.51
N TYR A 82 -11.79 -28.30 -19.38
CA TYR A 82 -12.81 -29.36 -19.34
C TYR A 82 -13.81 -29.12 -18.20
N SER A 83 -15.10 -29.34 -18.45
CA SER A 83 -16.15 -29.49 -17.42
C SER A 83 -16.62 -30.95 -17.37
N LYS A 84 -17.14 -31.39 -16.22
CA LYS A 84 -17.31 -32.82 -15.88
C LYS A 84 -18.53 -33.52 -16.52
N ASP A 85 -19.21 -32.94 -17.50
CA ASP A 85 -20.42 -33.52 -18.11
C ASP A 85 -20.24 -33.98 -19.57
N SER A 86 -19.07 -34.52 -19.93
CA SER A 86 -18.91 -35.14 -21.26
C SER A 86 -17.82 -36.20 -21.31
N ILE A 87 -18.02 -37.30 -20.59
CA ILE A 87 -17.37 -38.58 -20.89
C ILE A 87 -18.46 -39.66 -20.87
N GLU A 88 -19.15 -39.83 -22.00
CA GLU A 88 -19.64 -41.10 -22.58
C GLU A 88 -20.72 -40.82 -23.65
N GLN A 89 -20.33 -40.78 -24.92
CA GLN A 89 -20.96 -41.48 -26.07
C GLN A 89 -20.57 -40.84 -27.42
N SER A 90 -19.80 -41.63 -28.18
CA SER A 90 -19.74 -41.77 -29.65
C SER A 90 -19.73 -40.56 -30.61
N ALA A 91 -18.77 -40.68 -31.56
CA ALA A 91 -18.90 -40.42 -32.99
C ALA A 91 -18.79 -38.97 -33.50
N VAL A 92 -17.63 -38.72 -34.15
CA VAL A 92 -17.43 -37.94 -35.38
C VAL A 92 -18.45 -36.84 -35.68
N LYS A 93 -18.03 -35.58 -35.48
CA LYS A 93 -18.21 -34.49 -36.45
C LYS A 93 -17.17 -33.41 -36.21
N THR A 94 -16.21 -33.34 -37.12
CA THR A 94 -15.23 -32.25 -37.23
C THR A 94 -15.98 -31.01 -37.71
N THR A 95 -16.16 -30.01 -36.86
CA THR A 95 -16.56 -28.67 -37.30
C THR A 95 -15.47 -27.71 -36.85
N ALA A 96 -14.59 -27.37 -37.79
CA ALA A 96 -13.65 -26.27 -37.63
C ALA A 96 -14.45 -24.96 -37.69
N VAL A 97 -14.49 -24.22 -36.58
CA VAL A 97 -14.86 -22.81 -36.60
C VAL A 97 -13.56 -22.02 -36.65
N ALA A 98 -13.24 -21.52 -37.84
CA ALA A 98 -12.18 -20.55 -38.05
C ALA A 98 -12.66 -19.20 -37.51
N ILE A 99 -11.89 -18.60 -36.59
CA ILE A 99 -12.00 -17.17 -36.29
C ILE A 99 -10.76 -16.52 -36.90
N HIS A 100 -11.04 -15.63 -37.84
CA HIS A 100 -10.13 -14.80 -38.61
C HIS A 100 -9.24 -13.94 -37.70
N GLU A 101 -7.92 -14.07 -37.83
CA GLU A 101 -6.98 -13.00 -37.55
C GLU A 101 -6.52 -12.43 -38.90
N SER A 102 -6.84 -11.17 -39.14
CA SER A 102 -6.42 -10.37 -40.28
C SER A 102 -5.01 -9.82 -40.04
N LEU A 103 -4.03 -10.38 -40.74
CA LEU A 103 -2.73 -9.74 -41.03
C LEU A 103 -2.74 -9.32 -42.51
N PRO A 104 -2.33 -8.08 -42.85
CA PRO A 104 -2.07 -7.73 -44.24
C PRO A 104 -0.65 -8.17 -44.62
N ASP A 105 -0.59 -9.10 -45.56
CA ASP A 105 0.59 -9.43 -46.35
C ASP A 105 0.65 -8.50 -47.56
N VAL A 106 1.81 -7.90 -47.85
CA VAL A 106 2.15 -7.47 -49.21
C VAL A 106 3.49 -8.08 -49.58
N SER A 107 3.39 -9.09 -50.43
CA SER A 107 4.44 -9.74 -51.18
C SER A 107 5.19 -8.77 -52.11
N SER A 108 6.50 -8.99 -52.29
CA SER A 108 7.03 -9.36 -53.61
C SER A 108 8.52 -9.75 -53.53
N THR A 109 8.75 -11.04 -53.74
CA THR A 109 9.86 -11.69 -54.47
C THR A 109 10.96 -10.80 -55.09
N ALA A 110 12.23 -11.13 -54.81
CA ALA A 110 13.19 -11.56 -55.84
C ALA A 110 14.53 -12.01 -55.23
N THR A 111 14.95 -13.19 -55.65
CA THR A 111 16.23 -13.87 -55.43
C THR A 111 17.43 -13.21 -56.14
N MET A 112 18.62 -13.37 -55.55
CA MET A 112 19.91 -13.79 -56.16
C MET A 112 21.17 -12.95 -55.85
N THR A 113 22.16 -13.70 -55.36
CA THR A 113 23.62 -13.69 -55.65
C THR A 113 24.59 -12.68 -55.01
N LYS A 114 25.60 -13.28 -54.36
CA LYS A 114 26.92 -12.76 -53.98
C LYS A 114 27.86 -12.59 -55.19
N ARG A 115 28.70 -11.54 -55.18
CA ARG A 115 30.15 -11.47 -55.51
C ARG A 115 30.58 -9.99 -55.65
N SER A 116 31.46 -9.48 -54.79
CA SER A 116 32.93 -9.41 -54.88
C SER A 116 33.49 -8.37 -55.86
N ASP A 117 34.36 -7.51 -55.31
CA ASP A 117 35.63 -7.02 -55.86
C ASP A 117 35.78 -5.65 -56.58
N LEU A 118 36.77 -4.91 -56.02
CA LEU A 118 37.87 -4.15 -56.64
C LEU A 118 37.71 -2.65 -57.06
N ARG A 119 38.46 -1.81 -56.31
CA ARG A 119 39.53 -0.86 -56.71
C ARG A 119 39.30 0.13 -57.88
N ASN A 120 39.43 1.44 -57.62
CA ASN A 120 40.60 2.30 -57.97
C ASN A 120 40.28 3.82 -57.97
N LEU A 121 41.25 4.59 -57.47
CA LEU A 121 41.52 6.05 -57.57
C LEU A 121 41.82 6.48 -59.04
N PRO A 122 42.04 7.78 -59.44
CA PRO A 122 42.51 8.94 -58.65
C PRO A 122 42.01 10.39 -59.01
N CYS A 123 42.19 11.29 -58.01
CA CYS A 123 42.77 12.65 -57.97
C CYS A 123 42.59 13.70 -59.12
N SER A 124 42.06 14.89 -58.78
CA SER A 124 42.68 16.20 -59.14
C SER A 124 42.17 17.37 -58.26
N ARG A 125 43.09 18.30 -57.96
CA ARG A 125 43.00 19.52 -57.12
C ARG A 125 42.06 20.59 -57.74
N VAL A 126 41.45 21.55 -57.02
CA VAL A 126 42.06 22.84 -56.59
C VAL A 126 41.05 23.70 -55.77
N LEU A 127 41.53 24.20 -54.62
CA LEU A 127 41.25 25.44 -53.85
C LEU A 127 39.82 25.90 -53.44
N GLY A 128 39.66 26.09 -52.12
CA GLY A 128 39.01 27.29 -51.54
C GLY A 128 37.92 27.07 -50.48
N GLY A 129 38.22 27.31 -49.20
CA GLY A 129 37.22 27.62 -48.16
C GLY A 129 37.10 26.62 -47.00
N ARG A 130 37.63 26.98 -45.82
CA ARG A 130 37.31 26.41 -44.50
C ARG A 130 35.88 26.79 -44.10
N ALA A 131 35.11 26.11 -43.24
CA ALA A 131 35.13 24.80 -42.60
C ALA A 131 33.78 24.65 -41.85
N CYS A 132 33.51 23.43 -41.37
CA CYS A 132 32.48 23.02 -40.39
C CYS A 132 31.15 22.50 -40.98
N ALA A 133 31.18 21.24 -41.42
CA ALA A 133 29.99 20.40 -41.57
C ALA A 133 29.90 19.47 -40.35
N GLN A 134 28.85 19.65 -39.54
CA GLN A 134 28.47 18.75 -38.46
C GLN A 134 28.21 17.35 -39.03
N VAL A 135 28.92 16.36 -38.48
CA VAL A 135 28.60 14.95 -38.69
C VAL A 135 27.31 14.66 -37.93
N LEU A 136 26.27 14.33 -38.68
CA LEU A 136 25.03 13.73 -38.21
C LEU A 136 25.34 12.40 -37.50
N SER A 137 25.44 12.42 -36.17
CA SER A 137 25.23 11.22 -35.37
C SER A 137 23.74 11.10 -35.11
N ARG A 138 23.11 10.09 -35.73
CA ARG A 138 21.75 9.68 -35.45
C ARG A 138 21.66 9.27 -33.98
N LYS A 139 21.08 10.14 -33.14
CA LYS A 139 20.47 9.72 -31.87
C LYS A 139 19.25 8.86 -32.21
N PRO A 140 19.04 7.71 -31.54
CA PRO A 140 17.75 7.03 -31.64
C PRO A 140 16.70 7.92 -30.95
N GLU A 141 15.68 8.32 -31.69
CA GLU A 141 14.46 8.90 -31.14
C GLU A 141 13.81 7.86 -30.21
N MET A 142 13.96 8.06 -28.90
CA MET A 142 13.03 7.49 -27.92
C MET A 142 11.77 8.35 -27.91
N SER A 143 10.99 8.29 -28.99
CA SER A 143 9.59 8.70 -29.01
C SER A 143 8.76 7.44 -28.83
N GLY A 144 8.34 7.15 -27.60
CA GLY A 144 7.58 5.93 -27.33
C GLY A 144 7.03 5.84 -25.92
N ILE A 145 5.75 6.22 -25.79
CA ILE A 145 4.84 5.96 -24.66
C ILE A 145 4.96 6.96 -23.50
N MET A 146 4.48 8.18 -23.72
CA MET A 146 3.88 8.98 -22.65
C MET A 146 2.39 8.65 -22.63
N ALA A 147 1.94 7.95 -21.59
CA ALA A 147 0.52 7.82 -21.31
C ALA A 147 0.00 9.17 -20.82
N SER A 148 -0.63 9.94 -21.71
CA SER A 148 -1.44 11.08 -21.30
C SER A 148 -2.59 10.55 -20.45
N PHE A 149 -2.58 10.85 -19.15
CA PHE A 149 -3.72 10.56 -18.27
C PHE A 149 -4.95 11.31 -18.76
N SER A 150 -5.82 10.63 -19.51
CA SER A 150 -7.15 11.13 -19.84
C SER A 150 -8.05 11.02 -18.60
N LYS A 151 -9.14 11.80 -18.61
CA LYS A 151 -10.18 11.90 -17.57
C LYS A 151 -10.89 10.57 -17.23
N GLU A 152 -10.51 9.47 -17.89
CA GLU A 152 -11.25 8.19 -17.93
C GLU A 152 -10.81 7.16 -16.87
N GLN A 153 -9.88 7.47 -15.95
CA GLN A 153 -9.31 6.46 -15.03
C GLN A 153 -9.50 6.72 -13.52
N LEU A 154 -9.99 7.88 -13.10
CA LEU A 154 -10.27 8.19 -11.69
C LEU A 154 -11.78 8.39 -11.54
N GLU A 155 -12.47 7.37 -11.02
CA GLU A 155 -13.91 7.42 -10.78
C GLU A 155 -14.18 8.12 -9.45
N PHE A 156 -14.59 9.38 -9.50
CA PHE A 156 -15.00 10.17 -8.34
C PHE A 156 -16.10 11.16 -8.74
N THR A 157 -16.84 11.65 -7.74
CA THR A 157 -17.90 12.66 -7.94
C THR A 157 -17.37 14.05 -7.59
N PHE A 158 -17.65 15.03 -8.44
CA PHE A 158 -17.34 16.43 -8.12
C PHE A 158 -18.29 16.95 -7.03
N LEU A 159 -17.74 17.63 -6.03
CA LEU A 159 -18.52 18.42 -5.10
C LEU A 159 -19.02 19.70 -5.79
N ASP A 160 -20.31 19.99 -5.64
CA ASP A 160 -20.88 21.28 -6.03
C ASP A 160 -20.33 22.42 -5.15
N GLU A 161 -20.43 23.65 -5.64
CA GLU A 161 -19.94 24.81 -4.89
C GLU A 161 -20.67 24.95 -3.56
N GLY A 162 -19.90 25.07 -2.47
CA GLY A 162 -20.42 25.14 -1.11
C GLY A 162 -20.71 23.79 -0.45
N PHE A 163 -20.68 22.68 -1.19
CA PHE A 163 -20.83 21.33 -0.64
C PHE A 163 -19.48 20.75 -0.20
N THR A 164 -19.53 19.96 0.87
CA THR A 164 -18.40 19.27 1.48
C THR A 164 -18.59 17.75 1.41
N ALA A 165 -17.53 17.00 1.70
CA ALA A 165 -17.62 15.55 1.83
C ALA A 165 -18.63 15.10 2.91
N LYS A 166 -18.82 15.92 3.96
CA LYS A 166 -19.84 15.67 4.99
C LYS A 166 -21.25 15.82 4.44
N ASP A 167 -21.49 16.80 3.57
CA ASP A 167 -22.81 16.98 2.94
C ASP A 167 -23.16 15.80 2.02
N ILE A 168 -22.17 15.24 1.31
CA ILE A 168 -22.37 14.02 0.50
C ILE A 168 -22.67 12.80 1.39
N LEU A 169 -22.01 12.70 2.54
CA LEU A 169 -22.29 11.66 3.52
C LEU A 169 -23.74 11.76 4.01
N ASP A 170 -24.20 12.96 4.36
CA ASP A 170 -25.59 13.20 4.79
C ASP A 170 -26.58 12.93 3.64
N GLN A 171 -26.26 13.32 2.41
CA GLN A 171 -27.07 13.03 1.23
C GLN A 171 -27.21 11.52 1.02
N LYS A 172 -26.12 10.75 1.08
CA LYS A 172 -26.13 9.29 0.91
C LYS A 172 -26.97 8.60 1.97
N ILE A 173 -26.87 9.04 3.23
CA ILE A 173 -27.71 8.56 4.33
C ILE A 173 -29.20 8.84 4.05
N ASN A 174 -29.52 10.03 3.56
CA ASN A 174 -30.90 10.42 3.26
C ASN A 174 -31.48 9.67 2.05
N GLU A 175 -30.67 9.37 1.03
CA GLU A 175 -31.06 8.59 -0.16
C GLU A 175 -31.56 7.19 0.21
N VAL A 176 -30.96 6.56 1.23
CA VAL A 176 -31.33 5.21 1.72
C VAL A 176 -32.28 5.24 2.91
N SER A 177 -32.83 6.40 3.28
CA SER A 177 -33.68 6.56 4.47
C SER A 177 -34.93 5.67 4.45
N SER A 178 -35.53 5.48 3.28
CA SER A 178 -36.70 4.62 3.03
C SER A 178 -36.36 3.22 2.52
N SER A 179 -35.07 2.90 2.35
CA SER A 179 -34.59 1.57 1.95
C SER A 179 -34.19 0.77 3.17
N ASP A 180 -34.34 -0.56 3.12
CA ASP A 180 -33.81 -1.45 4.16
C ASP A 180 -32.34 -1.81 3.89
N ASP A 181 -31.86 -1.63 2.66
CA ASP A 181 -30.45 -1.86 2.27
C ASP A 181 -29.59 -0.66 2.73
N LYS A 182 -29.22 -0.69 4.01
CA LYS A 182 -28.43 0.36 4.71
C LYS A 182 -27.00 -0.10 5.01
N ASP A 183 -26.34 -0.68 4.01
CA ASP A 183 -24.97 -1.16 4.13
C ASP A 183 -24.00 -0.04 4.54
N ALA A 184 -22.99 -0.39 5.33
CA ALA A 184 -21.92 0.53 5.68
C ALA A 184 -21.21 1.05 4.43
N PHE A 185 -20.80 2.32 4.46
CA PHE A 185 -20.08 2.94 3.35
C PHE A 185 -19.10 4.00 3.83
N TYR A 186 -18.11 4.28 2.99
CA TYR A 186 -17.16 5.37 3.15
C TYR A 186 -17.51 6.54 2.23
N VAL A 187 -17.26 7.75 2.70
CA VAL A 187 -16.98 8.90 1.83
C VAL A 187 -15.50 9.23 1.94
N ALA A 188 -14.83 9.32 0.79
CA ALA A 188 -13.40 9.58 0.68
C ALA A 188 -13.14 10.89 -0.08
N ASP A 189 -12.69 11.94 0.61
CA ASP A 189 -12.35 13.24 0.02
C ASP A 189 -10.91 13.22 -0.52
N LEU A 190 -10.77 12.98 -1.83
CA LEU A 190 -9.48 13.06 -2.51
C LEU A 190 -8.87 14.47 -2.46
N GLY A 191 -9.69 15.50 -2.27
CA GLY A 191 -9.23 16.88 -2.08
C GLY A 191 -8.48 17.07 -0.74
N ASP A 192 -8.75 16.26 0.28
CA ASP A 192 -7.96 16.26 1.52
C ASP A 192 -6.52 15.79 1.25
N ILE A 193 -6.35 14.76 0.43
CA ILE A 193 -5.03 14.24 0.02
C ILE A 193 -4.22 15.34 -0.70
N VAL A 194 -4.84 16.11 -1.59
CA VAL A 194 -4.21 17.25 -2.27
C VAL A 194 -3.76 18.32 -1.26
N LYS A 195 -4.62 18.64 -0.27
CA LYS A 195 -4.26 19.61 0.79
C LYS A 195 -3.07 19.13 1.62
N LYS A 196 -3.03 17.84 1.97
CA LYS A 196 -1.91 17.22 2.69
C LYS A 196 -0.63 17.28 1.88
N HIS A 197 -0.69 17.03 0.57
CA HIS A 197 0.47 17.14 -0.30
C HIS A 197 1.08 18.55 -0.32
N VAL A 198 0.24 19.59 -0.47
CA VAL A 198 0.70 20.98 -0.42
C VAL A 198 1.24 21.35 0.96
N ARG A 199 0.59 20.89 2.03
CA ARG A 199 1.07 21.09 3.41
C ARG A 199 2.43 20.44 3.65
N TRP A 200 2.66 19.25 3.09
CA TRP A 200 3.94 18.54 3.15
C TRP A 200 5.07 19.38 2.54
N HIS A 201 4.91 19.83 1.30
CA HIS A 201 5.95 20.62 0.61
C HIS A 201 6.23 21.96 1.29
N LYS A 202 5.25 22.55 1.99
CA LYS A 202 5.49 23.76 2.79
C LYS A 202 6.26 23.48 4.08
N ALA A 203 5.95 22.39 4.76
CA ALA A 203 6.52 22.06 6.06
C ALA A 203 7.88 21.35 5.97
N LEU A 204 8.10 20.55 4.91
CA LEU A 204 9.31 19.77 4.65
C LEU A 204 9.79 20.01 3.20
N PRO A 205 10.21 21.24 2.83
CA PRO A 205 10.51 21.60 1.45
C PRO A 205 11.66 20.81 0.82
N ARG A 206 12.55 20.25 1.66
CA ARG A 206 13.71 19.45 1.23
C ARG A 206 13.42 17.96 1.10
N VAL A 207 12.22 17.50 1.50
CA VAL A 207 11.92 16.07 1.67
C VAL A 207 10.87 15.62 0.67
N THR A 208 11.25 14.70 -0.22
CA THR A 208 10.33 14.14 -1.21
C THR A 208 9.48 13.02 -0.58
N PRO A 209 8.14 13.10 -0.61
CA PRO A 209 7.28 12.07 -0.03
C PRO A 209 7.19 10.83 -0.93
N PHE A 210 7.48 9.65 -0.37
CA PHE A 210 7.19 8.34 -0.96
C PHE A 210 6.03 7.70 -0.20
N TYR A 211 4.83 7.69 -0.78
CA TYR A 211 3.64 7.19 -0.11
C TYR A 211 3.76 5.70 0.24
N ALA A 212 3.56 5.35 1.51
CA ALA A 212 3.56 3.97 1.97
C ALA A 212 2.25 3.26 1.57
N VAL A 213 2.26 2.54 0.45
CA VAL A 213 1.07 1.95 -0.21
C VAL A 213 0.26 1.07 0.73
N LYS A 214 0.94 0.27 1.57
CA LYS A 214 0.36 -0.57 2.62
C LYS A 214 -0.62 0.13 3.58
N CYS A 215 -0.59 1.45 3.68
CA CYS A 215 -1.48 2.21 4.56
C CYS A 215 -2.92 2.24 4.04
N ASN A 216 -3.09 2.46 2.74
CA ASN A 216 -4.34 2.39 2.00
C ASN A 216 -4.01 2.21 0.51
N ASP A 217 -4.20 0.98 0.03
CA ASP A 217 -3.87 0.55 -1.33
C ASP A 217 -5.01 0.77 -2.33
N SER A 218 -6.01 1.57 -1.96
CA SER A 218 -7.09 1.95 -2.87
C SER A 218 -6.55 2.63 -4.12
N GLU A 219 -6.92 2.12 -5.29
CA GLU A 219 -6.38 2.59 -6.58
C GLU A 219 -6.60 4.11 -6.79
N ALA A 220 -7.73 4.67 -6.33
CA ALA A 220 -8.00 6.11 -6.40
C ALA A 220 -7.01 6.95 -5.58
N VAL A 221 -6.58 6.46 -4.41
CA VAL A 221 -5.56 7.12 -3.56
C VAL A 221 -4.21 7.09 -4.27
N VAL A 222 -3.78 5.91 -4.73
CA VAL A 222 -2.49 5.72 -5.41
C VAL A 222 -2.43 6.55 -6.69
N LYS A 223 -3.50 6.57 -7.50
CA LYS A 223 -3.61 7.41 -8.71
C LYS A 223 -3.55 8.90 -8.38
N THR A 224 -4.26 9.36 -7.35
CA THR A 224 -4.24 10.78 -6.94
C THR A 224 -2.83 11.20 -6.56
N LEU A 225 -2.12 10.40 -5.75
CA LEU A 225 -0.74 10.69 -5.34
C LEU A 225 0.26 10.57 -6.49
N ALA A 226 0.02 9.67 -7.45
CA ALA A 226 0.84 9.55 -8.65
C ALA A 226 0.77 10.83 -9.49
N VAL A 227 -0.44 11.38 -9.66
CA VAL A 227 -0.67 12.65 -10.38
C VAL A 227 -0.03 13.84 -9.66
N LEU A 228 0.01 13.81 -8.33
CA LEU A 228 0.68 14.82 -7.50
C LEU A 228 2.21 14.67 -7.45
N GLY A 229 2.80 13.72 -8.17
CA GLY A 229 4.26 13.59 -8.24
C GLY A 229 4.93 12.80 -7.12
N ALA A 230 4.18 12.30 -6.13
CA ALA A 230 4.75 11.55 -5.00
C ALA A 230 5.46 10.26 -5.46
N GLY A 231 6.52 9.87 -4.75
CA GLY A 231 7.08 8.52 -4.86
C GLY A 231 6.18 7.48 -4.16
N PHE A 232 6.59 6.21 -4.17
CA PHE A 232 5.87 5.12 -3.51
C PHE A 232 6.83 4.18 -2.79
N ASP A 233 6.60 4.01 -1.49
CA ASP A 233 7.15 2.92 -0.69
C ASP A 233 6.26 1.69 -0.88
N CYS A 234 6.84 0.68 -1.54
CA CYS A 234 6.23 -0.62 -1.75
C CYS A 234 6.89 -1.69 -0.87
N ALA A 235 6.09 -2.55 -0.24
CA ALA A 235 6.54 -3.62 0.64
C ALA A 235 6.46 -5.02 0.00
N SER A 236 5.87 -5.14 -1.19
CA SER A 236 5.62 -6.43 -1.85
C SER A 236 5.60 -6.33 -3.36
N LYS A 237 5.71 -7.49 -4.03
CA LYS A 237 5.50 -7.61 -5.47
C LYS A 237 4.17 -7.01 -5.93
N THR A 238 3.07 -7.24 -5.21
CA THR A 238 1.73 -6.78 -5.62
C THR A 238 1.59 -5.27 -5.55
N GLU A 239 2.20 -4.62 -4.57
CA GLU A 239 2.25 -3.15 -4.49
C GLU A 239 3.07 -2.55 -5.63
N ILE A 240 4.24 -3.13 -5.94
CA ILE A 240 5.05 -2.71 -7.11
C ILE A 240 4.21 -2.83 -8.39
N GLN A 241 3.48 -3.92 -8.57
CA GLN A 241 2.62 -4.14 -9.73
C GLN A 241 1.47 -3.12 -9.81
N LEU A 242 0.85 -2.78 -8.68
CA LEU A 242 -0.20 -1.76 -8.61
C LEU A 242 0.33 -0.38 -9.00
N VAL A 243 1.47 0.03 -8.46
CA VAL A 243 2.07 1.33 -8.75
C VAL A 243 2.54 1.42 -10.20
N GLN A 244 3.14 0.35 -10.74
CA GLN A 244 3.55 0.30 -12.14
C GLN A 244 2.38 0.18 -13.12
N SER A 245 1.28 -0.49 -12.76
CA SER A 245 0.13 -0.65 -13.65
C SER A 245 -0.58 0.67 -13.95
N ILE A 246 -0.46 1.65 -13.04
CA ILE A 246 -0.95 3.01 -13.23
C ILE A 246 0.10 3.93 -13.87
N GLY A 247 1.23 3.40 -14.37
CA GLY A 247 2.21 4.14 -15.15
C GLY A 247 3.27 4.90 -14.36
N VAL A 248 3.40 4.69 -13.05
CA VAL A 248 4.48 5.29 -12.26
C VAL A 248 5.81 4.63 -12.62
N PRO A 249 6.87 5.41 -12.90
CA PRO A 249 8.13 4.85 -13.34
C PRO A 249 8.95 4.28 -12.15
N PRO A 250 9.83 3.28 -12.38
CA PRO A 250 10.51 2.56 -11.30
C PRO A 250 11.40 3.43 -10.37
N GLU A 251 11.91 4.57 -10.86
CA GLU A 251 12.71 5.52 -10.08
C GLU A 251 11.91 6.22 -8.97
N ARG A 252 10.58 6.28 -9.10
CA ARG A 252 9.66 6.78 -8.07
C ARG A 252 9.23 5.67 -7.10
N ILE A 253 9.85 4.50 -7.13
CA ILE A 253 9.55 3.37 -6.23
C ILE A 253 10.77 3.05 -5.37
N ILE A 254 10.56 3.01 -4.06
CA ILE A 254 11.48 2.37 -3.11
C ILE A 254 10.86 1.07 -2.61
N TYR A 255 11.59 -0.04 -2.73
CA TYR A 255 11.17 -1.33 -2.16
C TYR A 255 11.64 -1.43 -0.71
N ALA A 256 10.92 -0.76 0.21
CA ALA A 256 11.37 -0.54 1.57
C ALA A 256 11.00 -1.64 2.59
N ASN A 257 10.83 -2.88 2.13
CA ASN A 257 10.79 -4.04 3.02
C ASN A 257 12.21 -4.56 3.27
N PRO A 258 12.73 -4.55 4.52
CA PRO A 258 14.10 -5.02 4.79
C PRO A 258 14.31 -6.51 4.57
N CYS A 259 13.24 -7.32 4.68
CA CYS A 259 13.30 -8.80 4.68
C CYS A 259 12.48 -9.39 3.53
N LYS A 260 13.06 -9.47 2.33
CA LYS A 260 12.33 -9.80 1.10
C LYS A 260 12.46 -11.27 0.74
N GLN A 261 11.39 -11.84 0.19
CA GLN A 261 11.45 -13.16 -0.43
C GLN A 261 12.28 -13.10 -1.72
N LEU A 262 13.17 -14.08 -1.94
CA LEU A 262 14.11 -14.07 -3.07
C LEU A 262 13.42 -13.93 -4.44
N SER A 263 12.25 -14.55 -4.63
CA SER A 263 11.44 -14.42 -5.85
C SER A 263 10.93 -12.99 -6.09
N GLN A 264 10.64 -12.24 -5.03
CA GLN A 264 10.19 -10.85 -5.12
C GLN A 264 11.36 -9.89 -5.37
N ILE A 265 12.56 -10.17 -4.85
CA ILE A 265 13.79 -9.44 -5.23
C ILE A 265 14.06 -9.58 -6.73
N LYS A 266 13.94 -10.80 -7.27
CA LYS A 266 14.07 -11.03 -8.73
C LYS A 266 13.01 -10.29 -9.53
N HIS A 267 11.79 -10.21 -9.03
CA HIS A 267 10.73 -9.46 -9.69
C HIS A 267 11.07 -7.96 -9.73
N ALA A 268 11.50 -7.37 -8.62
CA ALA A 268 11.94 -5.97 -8.57
C ALA A 268 13.07 -5.70 -9.59
N ALA A 269 14.04 -6.60 -9.71
CA ALA A 269 15.11 -6.51 -10.71
C ALA A 269 14.59 -6.51 -12.16
N VAL A 270 13.66 -7.41 -12.49
CA VAL A 270 13.05 -7.51 -13.82
C VAL A 270 12.17 -6.29 -14.13
N SER A 271 11.48 -5.77 -13.11
CA SER A 271 10.62 -4.60 -13.22
C SER A 271 11.37 -3.26 -13.16
N GLY A 272 12.70 -3.28 -13.09
CA GLY A 272 13.54 -2.07 -13.06
C GLY A 272 13.53 -1.30 -11.74
N VAL A 273 12.97 -1.85 -10.66
CA VAL A 273 12.98 -1.22 -9.34
C VAL A 273 14.35 -1.45 -8.70
N GLN A 274 15.14 -0.37 -8.59
CA GLN A 274 16.53 -0.44 -8.16
C GLN A 274 16.72 -0.18 -6.67
N MET A 275 15.94 0.73 -6.08
CA MET A 275 16.09 1.14 -4.68
C MET A 275 15.41 0.14 -3.74
N MET A 276 16.14 -0.40 -2.78
CA MET A 276 15.58 -1.30 -1.78
C MET A 276 16.30 -1.23 -0.43
N THR A 277 15.56 -1.50 0.64
CA THR A 277 16.13 -1.49 1.99
C THR A 277 16.71 -2.85 2.40
N PHE A 278 17.60 -2.85 3.38
CA PHE A 278 18.10 -4.04 4.07
C PHE A 278 18.59 -3.67 5.48
N ASP A 279 18.67 -4.66 6.36
CA ASP A 279 19.19 -4.48 7.74
C ASP A 279 19.96 -5.71 8.26
N SER A 280 20.28 -6.68 7.40
CA SER A 280 20.97 -7.91 7.79
C SER A 280 21.90 -8.45 6.69
N GLU A 281 22.91 -9.22 7.11
CA GLU A 281 23.89 -9.83 6.20
C GLU A 281 23.23 -10.85 5.26
N VAL A 282 22.26 -11.61 5.76
CA VAL A 282 21.53 -12.60 4.94
C VAL A 282 20.76 -11.91 3.81
N GLU A 283 20.23 -10.70 4.06
CA GLU A 283 19.60 -9.91 3.01
C GLU A 283 20.60 -9.51 1.92
N LEU A 284 21.80 -9.05 2.29
CA LEU A 284 22.88 -8.75 1.33
C LEU A 284 23.21 -9.96 0.46
N MET A 285 23.33 -11.16 1.05
CA MET A 285 23.59 -12.39 0.30
C MET A 285 22.48 -12.72 -0.71
N LYS A 286 21.21 -12.52 -0.34
CA LYS A 286 20.09 -12.72 -1.27
C LYS A 286 20.14 -11.71 -2.43
N ILE A 287 20.44 -10.45 -2.13
CA ILE A 287 20.50 -9.37 -3.12
C ILE A 287 21.67 -9.57 -4.07
N ALA A 288 22.88 -9.86 -3.58
CA ALA A 288 24.05 -10.15 -4.41
C ALA A 288 23.77 -11.25 -5.46
N ARG A 289 22.95 -12.24 -5.10
CA ARG A 289 22.54 -13.32 -6.01
C ARG A 289 21.43 -12.93 -6.99
N ALA A 290 20.44 -12.14 -6.56
CA ALA A 290 19.19 -11.94 -7.30
C ALA A 290 19.06 -10.57 -7.98
N HIS A 291 19.69 -9.54 -7.43
CA HIS A 291 19.69 -8.18 -7.93
C HIS A 291 21.01 -7.46 -7.57
N PRO A 292 22.16 -7.90 -8.14
CA PRO A 292 23.48 -7.38 -7.78
C PRO A 292 23.68 -5.88 -8.12
N LYS A 293 22.82 -5.30 -8.95
CA LYS A 293 22.87 -3.88 -9.33
C LYS A 293 21.87 -3.02 -8.54
N ALA A 294 21.25 -3.57 -7.50
CA ALA A 294 20.37 -2.84 -6.62
C ALA A 294 21.11 -1.67 -5.95
N LYS A 295 20.39 -0.58 -5.74
CA LYS A 295 20.85 0.57 -4.96
C LYS A 295 20.30 0.40 -3.53
N LEU A 296 21.18 0.06 -2.59
CA LEU A 296 20.76 -0.35 -1.26
C LEU A 296 20.73 0.78 -0.26
N VAL A 297 19.68 0.78 0.55
CA VAL A 297 19.47 1.74 1.65
C VAL A 297 19.51 0.95 2.95
N LEU A 298 20.50 1.23 3.80
CA LEU A 298 20.65 0.54 5.07
C LEU A 298 19.65 1.08 6.09
N ARG A 299 18.74 0.23 6.57
CA ARG A 299 17.77 0.63 7.61
C ARG A 299 18.40 0.51 9.00
N ILE A 300 18.37 1.58 9.78
CA ILE A 300 18.88 1.60 11.16
C ILE A 300 17.76 1.52 12.19
N THR A 301 18.09 1.04 13.40
CA THR A 301 17.18 1.06 14.56
C THR A 301 16.97 2.49 15.07
N THR A 302 15.81 2.76 15.65
CA THR A 302 15.51 4.01 16.36
C THR A 302 15.01 3.72 17.77
N ASP A 303 15.03 4.72 18.66
CA ASP A 303 14.24 4.65 19.89
C ASP A 303 12.76 4.90 19.56
N ASP A 304 11.98 3.82 19.43
CA ASP A 304 10.54 3.87 19.20
C ASP A 304 9.73 3.54 20.48
N SER A 305 10.36 3.65 21.66
CA SER A 305 9.70 3.33 22.93
C SER A 305 8.43 4.14 23.18
N LYS A 306 8.34 5.34 22.61
CA LYS A 306 7.21 6.28 22.71
C LYS A 306 6.29 6.29 21.47
N ALA A 307 6.48 5.37 20.54
CA ALA A 307 5.56 5.18 19.42
C ALA A 307 4.40 4.24 19.79
N VAL A 308 3.24 4.47 19.18
CA VAL A 308 2.07 3.60 19.34
C VAL A 308 2.35 2.21 18.73
N CYS A 309 2.93 2.16 17.53
CA CYS A 309 3.36 0.92 16.90
C CYS A 309 4.88 0.87 16.78
N ARG A 310 5.52 -0.01 17.56
CA ARG A 310 6.97 -0.21 17.58
C ARG A 310 7.42 -1.13 16.45
N LEU A 311 8.46 -0.75 15.73
CA LEU A 311 8.99 -1.47 14.57
C LEU A 311 10.44 -1.92 14.76
N SER A 312 11.20 -1.26 15.64
CA SER A 312 12.63 -1.48 15.86
C SER A 312 12.96 -2.81 16.53
N VAL A 313 11.97 -3.43 17.19
CA VAL A 313 12.09 -4.82 17.70
C VAL A 313 12.23 -5.82 16.54
N LYS A 314 11.64 -5.50 15.38
CA LYS A 314 11.61 -6.38 14.21
C LYS A 314 12.63 -5.99 13.13
N PHE A 315 12.91 -4.70 12.98
CA PHE A 315 13.69 -4.15 11.88
C PHE A 315 14.73 -3.12 12.34
N GLY A 316 15.77 -2.96 11.54
CA GLY A 316 16.82 -1.95 11.74
C GLY A 316 18.09 -2.55 12.32
N ALA A 317 19.23 -2.07 11.80
CA ALA A 317 20.55 -2.38 12.31
C ALA A 317 20.98 -1.37 13.38
N THR A 318 21.57 -1.85 14.48
CA THR A 318 22.26 -0.97 15.43
C THR A 318 23.48 -0.32 14.77
N LEU A 319 23.98 0.82 15.27
CA LEU A 319 25.19 1.45 14.73
C LEU A 319 26.39 0.49 14.63
N LYS A 320 26.55 -0.40 15.63
CA LYS A 320 27.59 -1.43 15.62
C LYS A 320 27.39 -2.43 14.48
N THR A 321 26.16 -2.91 14.30
CA THR A 321 25.81 -3.84 13.21
C THR A 321 25.95 -3.16 11.85
N SER A 322 25.57 -1.89 11.73
CA SER A 322 25.68 -1.10 10.50
C SER A 322 27.10 -1.08 9.94
N ARG A 323 28.12 -0.92 10.79
CA ARG A 323 29.52 -1.01 10.35
C ARG A 323 29.84 -2.35 9.68
N LEU A 324 29.48 -3.45 10.32
CA LEU A 324 29.72 -4.80 9.81
C LEU A 324 28.98 -5.05 8.49
N LEU A 325 27.77 -4.51 8.35
CA LEU A 325 26.97 -4.63 7.14
C LEU A 325 27.58 -3.84 5.97
N LEU A 326 28.14 -2.65 6.23
CA LEU A 326 28.82 -1.85 5.21
C LEU A 326 30.10 -2.55 4.73
N GLU A 327 30.90 -3.10 5.65
CA GLU A 327 32.08 -3.91 5.32
C GLU A 327 31.69 -5.10 4.45
N ARG A 328 30.64 -5.83 4.86
CA ARG A 328 30.15 -6.98 4.12
C ARG A 328 29.59 -6.62 2.74
N ALA A 329 28.90 -5.50 2.61
CA ALA A 329 28.42 -5.01 1.31
C ALA A 329 29.58 -4.68 0.37
N LYS A 330 30.68 -4.14 0.90
CA LYS A 330 31.90 -3.87 0.12
C LYS A 330 32.53 -5.15 -0.40
N GLU A 331 32.63 -6.18 0.45
CA GLU A 331 33.13 -7.51 0.05
C GLU A 331 32.29 -8.17 -1.04
N LEU A 332 30.99 -7.91 -1.05
CA LEU A 332 30.03 -8.45 -2.01
C LEU A 332 29.86 -7.58 -3.27
N ASP A 333 30.62 -6.48 -3.40
CA ASP A 333 30.51 -5.50 -4.48
C ASP A 333 29.08 -4.93 -4.66
N LEU A 334 28.39 -4.67 -3.55
CA LEU A 334 27.05 -4.10 -3.53
C LEU A 334 27.10 -2.58 -3.31
N ALA A 335 26.25 -1.85 -4.04
CA ALA A 335 26.14 -0.41 -3.91
C ALA A 335 25.23 -0.02 -2.73
N ILE A 336 25.83 0.49 -1.65
CA ILE A 336 25.09 1.16 -0.58
C ILE A 336 25.04 2.66 -0.88
N ILE A 337 23.83 3.20 -1.08
CA ILE A 337 23.59 4.57 -1.51
C ILE A 337 23.07 5.48 -0.39
N GLY A 338 22.69 4.92 0.75
CA GLY A 338 21.97 5.69 1.75
C GLY A 338 21.59 4.94 3.02
N VAL A 339 20.89 5.67 3.88
CA VAL A 339 20.39 5.18 5.18
C VAL A 339 18.91 5.50 5.29
N SER A 340 18.13 4.58 5.85
CA SER A 340 16.74 4.82 6.24
C SER A 340 16.50 4.53 7.72
N PHE A 341 15.46 5.13 8.29
CA PHE A 341 14.98 4.78 9.61
C PHE A 341 13.46 4.96 9.69
N HIS A 342 12.83 4.47 10.75
CA HIS A 342 11.40 4.71 10.97
C HIS A 342 11.10 4.75 12.47
N VAL A 343 10.68 5.91 12.97
CA VAL A 343 10.43 6.17 14.42
C VAL A 343 9.14 5.55 14.98
N GLY A 344 8.57 4.55 14.29
CA GLY A 344 7.26 3.99 14.58
C GLY A 344 6.05 4.85 14.15
N SER A 345 4.88 4.22 14.06
CA SER A 345 3.61 4.93 13.79
C SER A 345 3.07 5.55 15.07
N GLY A 346 2.57 6.79 14.98
CA GLY A 346 2.06 7.52 16.14
C GLY A 346 3.16 7.87 17.14
N CYS A 347 4.31 8.33 16.65
CA CYS A 347 5.38 8.82 17.52
C CYS A 347 4.87 10.01 18.35
N THR A 348 5.10 9.97 19.66
CA THR A 348 4.66 11.02 20.60
C THR A 348 5.80 11.93 21.07
N ASP A 349 7.03 11.66 20.63
CA ASP A 349 8.22 12.42 21.00
C ASP A 349 9.03 12.80 19.75
N PRO A 350 8.99 14.08 19.32
CA PRO A 350 9.62 14.51 18.09
C PRO A 350 11.16 14.43 18.14
N GLU A 351 11.78 14.40 19.32
CA GLU A 351 13.23 14.27 19.48
C GLU A 351 13.77 12.92 18.97
N THR A 352 12.91 11.90 18.86
CA THR A 352 13.28 10.60 18.26
C THR A 352 13.74 10.75 16.80
N PHE A 353 13.16 11.69 16.05
CA PHE A 353 13.63 12.01 14.69
C PHE A 353 15.01 12.66 14.72
N VAL A 354 15.26 13.58 15.65
CA VAL A 354 16.55 14.27 15.77
C VAL A 354 17.66 13.28 16.05
N GLN A 355 17.45 12.35 16.99
CA GLN A 355 18.40 11.29 17.28
C GLN A 355 18.63 10.37 16.08
N ALA A 356 17.56 9.95 15.39
CA ALA A 356 17.67 9.08 14.22
C ALA A 356 18.41 9.74 13.05
N ILE A 357 18.21 11.05 12.83
CA ILE A 357 18.97 11.83 11.84
C ILE A 357 20.45 11.89 12.23
N SER A 358 20.75 12.12 13.51
CA SER A 358 22.13 12.11 14.02
C SER A 358 22.79 10.74 13.84
N ASP A 359 22.08 9.66 14.12
CA ASP A 359 22.58 8.29 13.97
C ASP A 359 22.79 7.93 12.49
N ALA A 360 21.89 8.39 11.61
CA ALA A 360 22.06 8.24 10.17
C ALA A 360 23.35 8.93 9.68
N ARG A 361 23.66 10.14 10.19
CA ARG A 361 24.92 10.83 9.87
C ARG A 361 26.14 10.00 10.24
N CYS A 362 26.16 9.41 11.43
CA CYS A 362 27.22 8.50 11.86
C CYS A 362 27.41 7.33 10.88
N VAL A 363 26.32 6.78 10.34
CA VAL A 363 26.39 5.69 9.35
C VAL A 363 26.87 6.16 7.99
N PHE A 364 26.49 7.36 7.54
CA PHE A 364 27.06 7.96 6.33
C PHE A 364 28.58 8.13 6.47
N ASP A 365 29.08 8.57 7.63
CA ASP A 365 30.51 8.75 7.88
C ASP A 365 31.25 7.41 7.86
N MET A 366 30.69 6.38 8.51
CA MET A 366 31.21 5.01 8.40
C MET A 366 31.22 4.49 6.96
N GLY A 367 30.23 4.87 6.16
CA GLY A 367 30.15 4.56 4.74
C GLY A 367 31.28 5.20 3.95
N ALA A 368 31.55 6.49 4.19
CA ALA A 368 32.61 7.24 3.53
C ALA A 368 34.01 6.65 3.82
N GLU A 369 34.26 6.23 5.06
CA GLU A 369 35.51 5.54 5.45
C GLU A 369 35.76 4.25 4.65
N LEU A 370 34.68 3.55 4.28
CA LEU A 370 34.71 2.32 3.48
C LEU A 370 34.63 2.60 1.96
N GLY A 371 34.63 3.87 1.57
CA GLY A 371 34.60 4.33 0.19
C GLY A 371 33.24 4.21 -0.48
N PHE A 372 32.14 4.28 0.27
CA PHE A 372 30.80 4.52 -0.28
C PHE A 372 30.55 6.01 -0.43
N SER A 373 29.92 6.41 -1.53
CA SER A 373 29.37 7.75 -1.73
C SER A 373 27.86 7.67 -1.54
N MET A 374 27.42 7.88 -0.30
CA MET A 374 26.00 7.86 0.05
C MET A 374 25.38 9.23 -0.21
N TYR A 375 24.20 9.23 -0.83
CA TYR A 375 23.49 10.44 -1.27
C TYR A 375 21.98 10.39 -0.97
N LEU A 376 21.49 9.34 -0.30
CA LEU A 376 20.06 9.18 0.00
C LEU A 376 19.83 9.03 1.52
N LEU A 377 19.11 9.96 2.11
CA LEU A 377 18.56 9.82 3.45
C LEU A 377 17.06 9.61 3.36
N ASP A 378 16.57 8.58 4.02
CA ASP A 378 15.13 8.31 4.15
C ASP A 378 14.72 8.39 5.61
N ILE A 379 13.88 9.39 5.93
CA ILE A 379 13.43 9.65 7.31
C ILE A 379 12.19 8.83 7.71
N GLY A 380 11.71 7.95 6.83
CA GLY A 380 10.61 7.02 7.11
C GLY A 380 9.27 7.71 7.34
N GLY A 381 8.39 7.04 8.09
CA GLY A 381 7.03 7.50 8.38
C GLY A 381 6.81 7.92 9.83
N GLY A 382 5.57 7.82 10.29
CA GLY A 382 5.18 8.11 11.68
C GLY A 382 4.43 9.42 11.89
N PHE A 383 4.34 10.26 10.84
CA PHE A 383 3.63 11.54 10.85
C PHE A 383 2.11 11.35 11.08
N PRO A 384 1.48 12.21 11.90
CA PRO A 384 0.05 12.12 12.19
C PRO A 384 -0.79 12.47 10.96
N GLY A 385 -1.94 11.81 10.80
CA GLY A 385 -2.85 12.01 9.65
C GLY A 385 -4.11 12.81 9.93
N SER A 386 -4.32 13.24 11.19
CA SER A 386 -5.46 14.06 11.61
C SER A 386 -5.01 15.12 12.62
N GLU A 387 -5.90 16.07 12.86
CA GLU A 387 -5.72 17.06 13.93
C GLU A 387 -6.18 16.54 15.30
N ASP A 388 -6.71 15.32 15.41
CA ASP A 388 -7.16 14.73 16.68
C ASP A 388 -6.03 13.93 17.38
N VAL A 389 -4.86 14.56 17.46
CA VAL A 389 -3.67 14.00 18.11
C VAL A 389 -3.00 15.05 18.98
N LYS A 390 -2.24 14.61 19.99
CA LYS A 390 -1.51 15.52 20.89
C LYS A 390 -0.34 16.21 20.20
N LEU A 391 0.46 15.45 19.45
CA LEU A 391 1.63 15.97 18.71
C LEU A 391 1.24 16.24 17.26
N LYS A 392 1.23 17.51 16.84
CA LYS A 392 0.87 17.90 15.46
C LYS A 392 2.00 17.67 14.47
N PHE A 393 1.65 17.67 13.19
CA PHE A 393 2.60 17.54 12.09
C PHE A 393 3.68 18.63 12.12
N GLU A 394 3.29 19.91 12.25
CA GLU A 394 4.23 21.03 12.24
C GLU A 394 5.21 21.00 13.41
N GLU A 395 4.78 20.50 14.58
CA GLU A 395 5.67 20.34 15.73
C GLU A 395 6.80 19.34 15.44
N ILE A 396 6.49 18.27 14.71
CA ILE A 396 7.49 17.28 14.26
C ILE A 396 8.39 17.91 13.19
N THR A 397 7.84 18.58 12.18
CA THR A 397 8.65 19.16 11.10
C THR A 397 9.56 20.29 11.58
N ASN A 398 9.13 21.04 12.61
CA ASN A 398 9.92 22.12 13.22
C ASN A 398 11.20 21.62 13.92
N VAL A 399 11.25 20.36 14.36
CA VAL A 399 12.51 19.78 14.89
C VAL A 399 13.30 19.05 13.81
N ILE A 400 12.62 18.48 12.80
CA ILE A 400 13.28 17.78 11.69
C ILE A 400 14.10 18.75 10.85
N ASN A 401 13.54 19.89 10.44
CA ASN A 401 14.24 20.81 9.52
C ASN A 401 15.60 21.29 10.08
N PRO A 402 15.72 21.79 11.33
CA PRO A 402 17.01 22.14 11.91
C PRO A 402 17.98 20.97 12.04
N ALA A 403 17.48 19.75 12.34
CA ALA A 403 18.31 18.56 12.39
C ALA A 403 18.86 18.20 11.00
N LEU A 404 18.02 18.27 9.96
CA LEU A 404 18.46 18.07 8.57
C LEU A 404 19.50 19.12 8.16
N ASP A 405 19.30 20.40 8.49
CA ASP A 405 20.27 21.45 8.18
C ASP A 405 21.61 21.25 8.90
N LYS A 406 21.59 20.76 10.14
CA LYS A 406 22.78 20.47 10.94
C LYS A 406 23.57 19.27 10.43
N TYR A 407 22.90 18.16 10.13
CA TYR A 407 23.54 16.87 9.85
C TYR A 407 23.68 16.56 8.36
N PHE A 408 22.81 17.14 7.53
CA PHE A 408 22.75 16.95 6.09
C PHE A 408 22.49 18.30 5.40
N PRO A 409 23.44 19.25 5.46
CA PRO A 409 23.26 20.59 4.88
C PRO A 409 23.07 20.55 3.35
N LEU A 410 22.54 21.62 2.77
CA LEU A 410 22.18 21.68 1.33
C LEU A 410 23.35 21.43 0.38
N ASP A 411 24.57 21.77 0.79
CA ASP A 411 25.82 21.56 0.04
C ASP A 411 26.33 20.11 0.08
N SER A 412 25.70 19.24 0.87
CA SER A 412 26.07 17.81 0.94
C SER A 412 25.54 16.96 -0.22
N GLU A 413 24.76 17.55 -1.14
CA GLU A 413 24.12 16.88 -2.29
C GLU A 413 23.26 15.64 -1.90
N VAL A 414 22.85 15.55 -0.64
CA VAL A 414 22.00 14.45 -0.15
C VAL A 414 20.55 14.70 -0.52
N THR A 415 19.97 13.75 -1.26
CA THR A 415 18.53 13.65 -1.49
C THR A 415 17.85 13.13 -0.23
N ILE A 416 16.81 13.82 0.23
CA ILE A 416 16.06 13.43 1.42
C ILE A 416 14.66 13.00 1.00
N ILE A 417 14.27 11.79 1.38
CA ILE A 417 12.93 11.25 1.17
C ILE A 417 12.29 10.88 2.50
N ALA A 418 10.99 10.60 2.49
CA ALA A 418 10.27 10.05 3.63
C ALA A 418 9.20 9.05 3.15
N GLU A 419 8.66 8.25 4.07
CA GLU A 419 7.67 7.21 3.81
C GLU A 419 6.30 7.49 4.49
N PRO A 420 5.66 8.65 4.26
CA PRO A 420 4.37 8.97 4.89
C PRO A 420 3.24 8.08 4.36
N GLY A 421 2.65 7.27 5.25
CA GLY A 421 1.39 6.55 5.00
C GLY A 421 0.18 7.31 5.57
N ARG A 422 -0.04 7.15 6.88
CA ARG A 422 -1.20 7.72 7.61
C ARG A 422 -1.44 9.20 7.34
N TYR A 423 -0.36 9.99 7.28
CA TYR A 423 -0.38 11.43 7.05
C TYR A 423 -1.32 11.83 5.91
N TYR A 424 -1.22 11.13 4.78
CA TYR A 424 -1.95 11.46 3.56
C TYR A 424 -3.43 11.11 3.63
N VAL A 425 -3.79 10.01 4.29
CA VAL A 425 -5.09 9.37 4.04
C VAL A 425 -6.01 9.30 5.25
N ALA A 426 -5.52 9.46 6.49
CA ALA A 426 -6.35 9.20 7.66
C ALA A 426 -7.64 10.05 7.69
N SER A 427 -7.53 11.37 7.64
CA SER A 427 -8.68 12.31 7.65
C SER A 427 -9.49 12.33 6.36
N ALA A 428 -8.99 11.74 5.28
CA ALA A 428 -9.68 11.76 4.00
C ALA A 428 -10.93 10.85 3.97
N PHE A 429 -11.02 9.88 4.89
CA PHE A 429 -12.09 8.89 4.90
C PHE A 429 -12.94 8.99 6.17
N THR A 430 -14.26 9.05 5.98
CA THR A 430 -15.25 8.91 7.03
C THR A 430 -16.10 7.68 6.76
N LEU A 431 -16.21 6.79 7.74
CA LEU A 431 -17.03 5.58 7.69
C LEU A 431 -18.41 5.87 8.31
N ALA A 432 -19.47 5.52 7.59
CA ALA A 432 -20.83 5.49 8.11
C ALA A 432 -21.25 4.03 8.33
N VAL A 433 -21.69 3.69 9.54
CA VAL A 433 -22.24 2.37 9.87
C VAL A 433 -23.67 2.49 10.37
N ASN A 434 -24.49 1.48 10.07
CA ASN A 434 -25.88 1.43 10.47
C ASN A 434 -26.06 0.55 11.71
N ILE A 435 -26.91 0.97 12.64
CA ILE A 435 -27.32 0.16 13.80
C ILE A 435 -28.30 -0.92 13.32
N ILE A 436 -27.85 -2.18 13.31
CA ILE A 436 -28.64 -3.32 12.85
C ILE A 436 -29.35 -4.07 13.98
N ALA A 437 -28.87 -3.94 15.22
CA ALA A 437 -29.55 -4.47 16.39
C ALA A 437 -29.27 -3.65 17.65
N LYS A 438 -30.17 -3.76 18.63
CA LYS A 438 -30.10 -3.07 19.91
C LYS A 438 -30.52 -4.01 21.04
N LYS A 439 -29.82 -3.99 22.17
CA LYS A 439 -30.24 -4.64 23.41
C LYS A 439 -30.25 -3.63 24.56
N ILE A 440 -31.19 -3.81 25.48
CA ILE A 440 -31.29 -3.07 26.73
C ILE A 440 -30.94 -4.04 27.86
N VAL A 441 -29.95 -3.68 28.66
CA VAL A 441 -29.54 -4.45 29.84
C VAL A 441 -29.89 -3.63 31.07
N LEU A 442 -30.87 -4.11 31.84
CA LEU A 442 -31.23 -3.52 33.12
C LEU A 442 -30.20 -3.93 34.17
N LYS A 443 -29.74 -2.97 35.00
CA LYS A 443 -28.93 -3.31 36.17
C LYS A 443 -29.82 -4.08 37.14
N GLU A 444 -29.40 -5.29 37.55
CA GLU A 444 -30.03 -5.96 38.68
C GLU A 444 -29.71 -5.14 39.94
N GLN A 445 -30.74 -4.73 40.68
CA GLN A 445 -30.58 -4.03 41.96
C GLN A 445 -29.91 -4.98 42.96
N THR A 446 -28.58 -4.96 43.04
CA THR A 446 -27.87 -5.44 44.23
C THR A 446 -28.13 -4.41 45.32
N GLY A 447 -29.01 -4.73 46.28
CA GLY A 447 -29.59 -3.81 47.26
C GLY A 447 -28.59 -3.04 48.13
N SER A 448 -27.99 -2.00 47.58
CA SER A 448 -27.33 -0.92 48.29
C SER A 448 -28.07 0.39 47.97
N ASP A 449 -28.56 1.04 49.02
CA ASP A 449 -29.35 2.28 49.03
C ASP A 449 -28.54 3.53 48.60
N ASP A 450 -27.84 3.47 47.47
CA ASP A 450 -27.16 4.63 46.89
C ASP A 450 -28.12 5.30 45.87
N GLU A 451 -28.88 6.30 46.34
CA GLU A 451 -29.92 7.04 45.60
C GLU A 451 -29.39 7.94 44.44
N ASP A 452 -28.16 7.74 43.95
CA ASP A 452 -27.52 8.64 42.97
C ASP A 452 -27.32 8.05 41.55
N ASP A 453 -27.73 6.80 41.28
CA ASP A 453 -27.55 6.18 39.95
C ASP A 453 -28.82 6.33 39.08
N VAL A 454 -29.03 7.52 38.50
CA VAL A 454 -30.21 7.91 37.67
C VAL A 454 -30.35 7.07 36.38
N ASN A 455 -29.53 6.04 36.16
CA ASN A 455 -29.55 5.23 34.94
C ASN A 455 -29.53 3.71 35.20
N ASP A 456 -30.72 3.17 35.47
CA ASP A 456 -31.00 1.74 35.67
C ASP A 456 -30.78 0.86 34.41
N LYS A 457 -30.43 1.44 33.26
CA LYS A 457 -30.24 0.70 32.01
C LYS A 457 -28.94 1.04 31.28
N THR A 458 -28.32 0.02 30.70
CA THR A 458 -27.21 0.13 29.75
C THR A 458 -27.66 -0.36 28.38
N LEU A 459 -27.09 0.21 27.31
CA LEU A 459 -27.49 -0.09 25.94
C LEU A 459 -26.35 -0.81 25.19
N MET A 460 -26.70 -1.76 24.35
CA MET A 460 -25.75 -2.42 23.44
C MET A 460 -26.23 -2.22 22.01
N TYR A 461 -25.39 -1.63 21.18
CA TYR A 461 -25.64 -1.41 19.76
C TYR A 461 -24.77 -2.34 18.92
N TYR A 462 -25.37 -2.99 17.94
CA TYR A 462 -24.68 -3.81 16.96
C TYR A 462 -24.74 -3.09 15.62
N VAL A 463 -23.60 -2.90 14.98
CA VAL A 463 -23.47 -2.21 13.70
C VAL A 463 -22.98 -3.16 12.60
N ASN A 464 -23.14 -2.77 11.35
CA ASN A 464 -22.86 -3.61 10.17
C ASN A 464 -21.41 -3.59 9.66
N ASP A 465 -20.47 -3.07 10.44
CA ASP A 465 -19.03 -3.25 10.22
C ASP A 465 -18.34 -3.41 11.59
N GLY A 466 -17.22 -4.12 11.66
CA GLY A 466 -16.63 -4.57 12.91
C GLY A 466 -15.11 -4.70 12.87
N VAL A 467 -14.56 -5.32 13.91
CA VAL A 467 -13.13 -5.51 14.15
C VAL A 467 -12.47 -6.39 13.08
N TYR A 468 -13.23 -7.27 12.43
CA TYR A 468 -12.75 -8.06 11.28
C TYR A 468 -12.82 -7.31 9.94
N GLY A 469 -13.59 -6.23 9.89
CA GLY A 469 -13.74 -5.33 8.76
C GLY A 469 -12.90 -4.08 8.97
N SER A 470 -13.50 -2.90 8.95
CA SER A 470 -12.76 -1.62 9.00
C SER A 470 -12.13 -1.31 10.37
N PHE A 471 -12.69 -1.85 11.46
CA PHE A 471 -12.21 -1.59 12.82
C PHE A 471 -11.07 -2.52 13.26
N ASN A 472 -10.48 -3.28 12.34
CA ASN A 472 -9.26 -4.06 12.60
C ASN A 472 -8.11 -3.18 13.11
N CYS A 473 -8.14 -1.87 12.79
CA CYS A 473 -7.21 -0.86 13.28
C CYS A 473 -7.17 -0.78 14.82
N ILE A 474 -8.24 -1.14 15.53
CA ILE A 474 -8.23 -1.19 17.00
C ILE A 474 -7.24 -2.24 17.50
N LEU A 475 -7.16 -3.39 16.82
CA LEU A 475 -6.27 -4.50 17.17
C LEU A 475 -4.85 -4.30 16.64
N TYR A 476 -4.73 -3.99 15.34
CA TYR A 476 -3.43 -4.00 14.65
C TYR A 476 -2.68 -2.67 14.71
N ASP A 477 -3.42 -1.57 14.84
CA ASP A 477 -2.90 -0.19 14.79
C ASP A 477 -3.09 0.56 16.11
N HIS A 478 -3.70 -0.08 17.11
CA HIS A 478 -4.04 0.49 18.41
C HIS A 478 -4.86 1.78 18.31
N ALA A 479 -5.72 1.87 17.29
CA ALA A 479 -6.54 3.03 17.04
C ALA A 479 -7.61 3.23 18.13
N HIS A 480 -7.80 4.48 18.54
CA HIS A 480 -8.90 4.89 19.41
C HIS A 480 -9.99 5.56 18.57
N VAL A 481 -11.00 4.79 18.20
CA VAL A 481 -12.12 5.29 17.38
C VAL A 481 -13.16 6.01 18.24
N LYS A 482 -13.76 7.07 17.69
CA LYS A 482 -14.76 7.89 18.38
C LYS A 482 -16.06 7.90 17.57
N PRO A 483 -17.18 7.37 18.09
CA PRO A 483 -18.46 7.43 17.40
C PRO A 483 -18.97 8.87 17.41
N VAL A 484 -19.38 9.35 16.24
CA VAL A 484 -20.03 10.65 16.03
C VAL A 484 -21.45 10.40 15.56
N LEU A 485 -22.43 11.06 16.19
CA LEU A 485 -23.82 10.95 15.77
C LEU A 485 -24.07 11.82 14.54
N GLN A 486 -24.74 11.25 13.53
CA GLN A 486 -25.15 11.99 12.34
C GLN A 486 -26.11 13.12 12.70
N LYS A 487 -27.11 12.84 13.54
CA LYS A 487 -28.00 13.85 14.12
C LYS A 487 -27.39 14.36 15.41
N ARG A 488 -27.28 15.69 15.53
CA ARG A 488 -26.87 16.30 16.80
C ARG A 488 -27.90 15.96 17.88
N PRO A 489 -27.47 15.44 19.04
CA PRO A 489 -28.38 15.24 20.16
C PRO A 489 -28.97 16.57 20.61
N LYS A 490 -30.20 16.55 21.12
CA LYS A 490 -30.77 17.73 21.77
C LYS A 490 -30.10 17.90 23.14
N PRO A 491 -29.94 19.14 23.64
CA PRO A 491 -29.31 19.38 24.94
C PRO A 491 -29.95 18.62 26.11
N ASP A 492 -31.25 18.36 26.02
CA ASP A 492 -32.04 17.71 27.07
C ASP A 492 -32.17 16.18 26.88
N ASP A 493 -31.50 15.58 25.88
CA ASP A 493 -31.57 14.13 25.65
C ASP A 493 -30.78 13.38 26.74
N SER A 494 -31.46 12.47 27.45
CA SER A 494 -30.82 11.59 28.41
C SER A 494 -29.73 10.74 27.75
N CYS A 495 -28.53 10.80 28.30
CA CYS A 495 -27.42 9.94 27.87
C CYS A 495 -27.40 8.64 28.67
N TYR A 496 -27.06 7.53 28.02
CA TYR A 496 -26.94 6.20 28.61
C TYR A 496 -25.53 5.67 28.42
N SER A 497 -25.08 4.81 29.35
CA SER A 497 -23.85 4.05 29.14
C SER A 497 -24.10 2.96 28.09
N CYS A 498 -23.32 3.01 27.02
CA CYS A 498 -23.50 2.22 25.81
C CYS A 498 -22.23 1.44 25.44
N SER A 499 -22.41 0.27 24.83
CA SER A 499 -21.35 -0.48 24.14
C SER A 499 -21.70 -0.65 22.66
N ILE A 500 -20.67 -0.69 21.79
CA ILE A 500 -20.83 -0.81 20.34
C ILE A 500 -20.08 -2.06 19.86
N TRP A 501 -20.79 -2.89 19.09
CA TRP A 501 -20.36 -4.21 18.64
C TRP A 501 -20.43 -4.31 17.12
N GLY A 502 -19.54 -5.08 16.53
CA GLY A 502 -19.60 -5.41 15.11
C GLY A 502 -20.62 -6.52 14.80
N PRO A 503 -20.73 -6.93 13.52
CA PRO A 503 -21.79 -7.81 13.06
C PRO A 503 -21.45 -9.30 13.19
N THR A 504 -20.23 -9.66 13.57
CA THR A 504 -19.79 -11.07 13.54
C THR A 504 -20.36 -11.90 14.69
N CYS A 505 -20.26 -13.22 14.57
CA CYS A 505 -20.64 -14.14 15.65
C CYS A 505 -19.60 -14.21 16.78
N ASP A 506 -18.50 -13.47 16.69
CA ASP A 506 -17.41 -13.48 17.66
C ASP A 506 -17.67 -12.48 18.80
N GLY A 507 -17.57 -12.95 20.05
CA GLY A 507 -17.69 -12.10 21.23
C GLY A 507 -16.55 -11.09 21.41
N LEU A 508 -15.47 -11.18 20.63
CA LEU A 508 -14.40 -10.18 20.60
C LEU A 508 -14.64 -9.04 19.59
N ASP A 509 -15.69 -9.13 18.78
CA ASP A 509 -16.06 -8.10 17.81
C ASP A 509 -16.77 -6.91 18.48
N ARG A 510 -16.00 -6.22 19.32
CA ARG A 510 -16.44 -5.10 20.14
C ARG A 510 -15.62 -3.86 19.75
N ILE A 511 -16.31 -2.86 19.22
CA ILE A 511 -15.71 -1.63 18.68
C ILE A 511 -15.47 -0.62 19.81
N VAL A 512 -16.48 -0.41 20.65
CA VAL A 512 -16.39 0.50 21.81
C VAL A 512 -16.93 -0.21 23.04
N GLU A 513 -16.07 -0.38 24.04
CA GLU A 513 -16.44 -1.03 25.30
C GLU A 513 -17.45 -0.21 26.11
N ARG A 514 -17.21 1.09 26.24
CA ARG A 514 -18.07 2.01 26.97
C ARG A 514 -18.00 3.42 26.38
N CYS A 515 -19.16 4.01 26.12
CA CYS A 515 -19.33 5.42 25.76
C CYS A 515 -20.69 5.92 26.29
N ASN A 516 -20.87 7.23 26.37
CA ASN A 516 -22.16 7.82 26.76
C ASN A 516 -22.81 8.43 25.51
N MET A 517 -24.02 8.01 25.20
CA MET A 517 -24.78 8.49 24.04
C MET A 517 -26.28 8.57 24.37
N PRO A 518 -27.06 9.43 23.69
CA PRO A 518 -28.51 9.34 23.72
C PRO A 518 -29.01 7.97 23.25
N GLU A 519 -30.26 7.66 23.56
CA GLU A 519 -30.87 6.41 23.10
C GLU A 519 -31.15 6.44 21.58
N LEU A 520 -30.33 5.71 20.82
CA LEU A 520 -30.47 5.47 19.39
C LEU A 520 -31.38 4.26 19.09
N GLN A 521 -31.83 4.15 17.84
CA GLN A 521 -32.69 3.09 17.31
C GLN A 521 -32.03 2.29 16.19
N VAL A 522 -32.57 1.09 15.93
CA VAL A 522 -32.19 0.31 14.75
C VAL A 522 -32.52 1.12 13.48
N GLY A 523 -31.57 1.16 12.56
CA GLY A 523 -31.63 1.99 11.36
C GLY A 523 -31.00 3.37 11.48
N ASP A 524 -30.62 3.83 12.69
CA ASP A 524 -29.81 5.05 12.86
C ASP A 524 -28.36 4.83 12.41
N TRP A 525 -27.69 5.93 12.06
CA TRP A 525 -26.31 5.91 11.58
C TRP A 525 -25.33 6.45 12.63
N MET A 526 -24.18 5.79 12.73
CA MET A 526 -23.01 6.26 13.47
C MET A 526 -21.88 6.55 12.49
N LEU A 527 -21.18 7.66 12.71
CA LEU A 527 -20.07 8.10 11.88
C LEU A 527 -18.75 7.92 12.62
N PHE A 528 -17.73 7.52 11.88
CA PHE A 528 -16.37 7.39 12.37
C PHE A 528 -15.43 8.12 11.41
N GLU A 529 -15.00 9.31 11.84
CA GLU A 529 -14.03 10.13 11.10
C GLU A 529 -12.61 9.58 11.24
N ASN A 530 -11.70 10.06 10.39
CA ASN A 530 -10.28 9.67 10.41
C ASN A 530 -10.01 8.18 10.15
N MET A 531 -10.86 7.52 9.37
CA MET A 531 -10.87 6.07 9.15
C MET A 531 -10.16 5.64 7.85
N GLY A 532 -9.21 6.43 7.34
CA GLY A 532 -8.55 6.16 6.06
C GLY A 532 -7.23 5.42 6.11
N ALA A 533 -6.64 5.22 7.29
CA ALA A 533 -5.32 4.62 7.46
C ALA A 533 -5.40 3.30 8.23
N TYR A 534 -4.84 2.22 7.64
CA TYR A 534 -4.80 0.88 8.25
C TYR A 534 -6.17 0.31 8.63
N THR A 535 -7.19 0.67 7.84
CA THR A 535 -8.58 0.21 7.97
C THR A 535 -8.90 -0.76 6.84
N VAL A 536 -9.35 -0.25 5.69
CA VAL A 536 -9.75 -1.03 4.50
C VAL A 536 -8.64 -1.95 3.99
N ALA A 537 -7.37 -1.53 4.12
CA ALA A 537 -6.20 -2.29 3.68
C ALA A 537 -6.02 -3.63 4.40
N ALA A 538 -6.46 -3.72 5.66
CA ALA A 538 -6.31 -4.91 6.50
C ALA A 538 -7.66 -5.56 6.88
N ALA A 539 -8.77 -5.05 6.34
CA ALA A 539 -10.08 -5.67 6.51
C ALA A 539 -10.14 -7.06 5.88
N SER A 540 -11.07 -7.90 6.34
CA SER A 540 -11.37 -9.22 5.81
C SER A 540 -12.87 -9.37 5.55
N THR A 541 -13.30 -10.48 4.97
CA THR A 541 -14.73 -10.82 4.80
C THR A 541 -15.12 -11.99 5.71
N PHE A 542 -14.58 -12.02 6.93
CA PHE A 542 -14.91 -13.05 7.92
C PHE A 542 -16.42 -13.07 8.19
N ASN A 543 -16.98 -14.27 8.38
CA ASN A 543 -18.43 -14.54 8.44
C ASN A 543 -19.24 -14.12 7.19
N GLY A 544 -18.60 -13.71 6.09
CA GLY A 544 -19.27 -13.37 4.83
C GLY A 544 -19.73 -11.91 4.73
N PHE A 545 -19.46 -11.08 5.74
CA PHE A 545 -19.73 -9.65 5.67
C PHE A 545 -18.83 -8.98 4.64
N GLN A 546 -19.43 -8.19 3.76
CA GLN A 546 -18.72 -7.52 2.68
C GLN A 546 -18.03 -6.25 3.19
N ARG A 547 -17.00 -5.81 2.46
CA ARG A 547 -16.33 -4.55 2.75
C ARG A 547 -17.26 -3.37 2.40
N PRO A 548 -17.29 -2.29 3.20
CA PRO A 548 -18.02 -1.09 2.87
C PRO A 548 -17.62 -0.53 1.50
N THR A 549 -18.60 -0.05 0.73
CA THR A 549 -18.34 0.64 -0.55
C THR A 549 -17.70 2.00 -0.28
N ILE A 550 -16.79 2.44 -1.16
CA ILE A 550 -16.11 3.74 -1.01
C ILE A 550 -16.61 4.71 -2.08
N HIS A 551 -17.18 5.83 -1.65
CA HIS A 551 -17.59 6.92 -2.53
C HIS A 551 -16.53 8.02 -2.55
N TYR A 552 -15.76 8.08 -3.63
CA TYR A 552 -14.75 9.12 -3.82
C TYR A 552 -15.37 10.44 -4.25
N VAL A 553 -14.96 11.52 -3.60
CA VAL A 553 -15.37 12.88 -3.91
C VAL A 553 -14.15 13.80 -4.04
N MET A 554 -14.29 14.87 -4.82
CA MET A 554 -13.27 15.91 -4.91
C MET A 554 -13.92 17.25 -5.28
N SER A 555 -13.48 18.34 -4.66
CA SER A 555 -13.94 19.68 -5.05
C SER A 555 -13.28 20.16 -6.35
N ARG A 556 -13.96 21.03 -7.09
CA ARG A 556 -13.40 21.65 -8.31
C ARG A 556 -12.07 22.39 -8.05
N PRO A 557 -11.91 23.18 -6.96
CA PRO A 557 -10.63 23.81 -6.66
C PRO A 557 -9.50 22.82 -6.38
N ALA A 558 -9.78 21.72 -5.66
CA ALA A 558 -8.78 20.69 -5.40
C ALA A 558 -8.35 19.97 -6.69
N TRP A 559 -9.30 19.68 -7.59
CA TRP A 559 -8.99 19.13 -8.91
C TRP A 559 -8.12 20.07 -9.75
N GLN A 560 -8.47 21.37 -9.81
CA GLN A 560 -7.69 22.37 -10.53
C GLN A 560 -6.27 22.47 -9.97
N LEU A 561 -6.12 22.50 -8.64
CA LEU A 561 -4.82 22.50 -7.98
C LEU A 561 -3.99 21.25 -8.32
N MET A 562 -4.62 20.08 -8.33
CA MET A 562 -3.96 18.84 -8.72
C MET A 562 -3.47 18.89 -10.19
N GLN A 563 -4.27 19.43 -11.12
CA GLN A 563 -3.85 19.62 -12.51
C GLN A 563 -2.71 20.64 -12.63
N GLN A 564 -2.75 21.73 -11.87
CA GLN A 564 -1.68 22.73 -11.84
C GLN A 564 -0.35 22.12 -11.36
N ILE A 565 -0.37 21.32 -10.29
CA ILE A 565 0.83 20.64 -9.77
C ILE A 565 1.40 19.70 -10.84
N LYS A 566 0.54 18.91 -11.48
CA LYS A 566 0.93 18.00 -12.57
C LYS A 566 1.58 18.74 -13.75
N GLU A 567 1.04 19.89 -14.14
CA GLU A 567 1.58 20.70 -15.25
C GLU A 567 2.90 21.38 -14.87
N GLN A 568 3.04 21.85 -13.62
CA GLN A 568 4.26 22.50 -13.13
C GLN A 568 5.43 21.53 -12.98
N GLU A 569 5.19 20.29 -12.54
CA GLU A 569 6.23 19.24 -12.57
C GLU A 569 6.71 18.94 -14.01
N PHE A 570 5.82 19.09 -15.00
CA PHE A 570 6.17 18.88 -16.41
C PHE A 570 6.92 20.07 -17.03
N LEU A 571 6.81 21.27 -16.45
CA LEU A 571 7.46 22.49 -16.93
C LEU A 571 8.78 22.81 -16.22
N ALA A 572 9.13 22.09 -15.14
CA ALA A 572 10.37 22.29 -14.39
C ALA A 572 11.65 21.82 -15.11
N GLU A 573 11.56 21.31 -16.36
CA GLU A 573 12.73 21.00 -17.20
C GLU A 573 13.11 22.08 -18.24
N VAL A 574 12.54 23.30 -18.18
CA VAL A 574 12.93 24.39 -19.09
C VAL A 574 13.50 25.59 -18.32
N GLU A 575 14.82 25.74 -18.47
CA GLU A 575 15.70 26.92 -18.27
C GLU A 575 15.27 28.02 -17.28
N GLU A 576 16.11 28.20 -16.25
CA GLU A 576 16.31 29.50 -15.61
C GLU A 576 16.58 30.57 -16.67
N GLN A 577 15.63 31.48 -16.88
CA GLN A 577 15.90 32.80 -17.44
C GLN A 577 15.23 33.89 -16.60
N ASP A 578 16.06 34.86 -16.24
CA ASP A 578 15.81 36.07 -15.48
C ASP A 578 14.41 36.70 -15.68
N VAL A 579 13.67 36.85 -14.59
CA VAL A 579 12.57 37.82 -14.51
C VAL A 579 12.98 38.95 -13.57
N ALA A 580 13.89 39.79 -14.06
CA ALA A 580 13.89 41.19 -13.68
C ALA A 580 12.88 41.93 -14.57
N SER A 581 12.06 42.78 -13.96
CA SER A 581 11.11 43.75 -14.53
C SER A 581 9.65 43.28 -14.74
N LEU A 582 8.83 43.53 -13.72
CA LEU A 582 7.46 44.00 -13.90
C LEU A 582 7.20 45.19 -12.95
N PRO A 583 6.44 46.24 -13.37
CA PRO A 583 6.41 47.53 -12.69
C PRO A 583 5.32 47.63 -11.61
N LEU A 584 5.66 48.29 -10.49
CA LEU A 584 4.74 48.79 -9.49
C LEU A 584 3.90 49.98 -10.01
N SER A 585 2.58 49.90 -9.88
CA SER A 585 1.65 51.01 -9.55
C SER A 585 0.28 50.38 -9.25
N CYS A 586 -0.58 50.81 -8.33
CA CYS A 586 -0.73 52.08 -7.63
C CYS A 586 -1.49 51.81 -6.32
N ALA A 587 -1.10 52.51 -5.26
CA ALA A 587 -1.83 52.59 -4.00
C ALA A 587 -3.00 53.57 -4.12
N CYS A 588 -4.10 53.30 -3.41
CA CYS A 588 -5.00 54.32 -2.87
C CYS A 588 -5.50 53.86 -1.50
N GLU A 589 -5.23 54.73 -0.53
CA GLU A 589 -5.53 54.63 0.89
C GLU A 589 -7.02 54.85 1.17
N SER A 590 -7.55 54.19 2.19
CA SER A 590 -8.58 54.77 3.05
C SER A 590 -8.46 54.16 4.44
N GLY A 591 -7.87 54.92 5.36
CA GLY A 591 -7.74 54.57 6.77
C GLY A 591 -9.01 54.87 7.55
N ILE A 592 -9.26 54.06 8.58
CA ILE A 592 -9.99 54.43 9.80
C ILE A 592 -9.30 53.70 10.96
N GLU A 593 -8.86 54.48 11.96
CA GLU A 593 -8.18 54.05 13.20
C GLU A 593 -9.15 53.84 14.38
N TYR A 594 -8.61 53.12 15.39
CA TYR A 594 -8.85 53.13 16.86
C TYR A 594 -9.66 51.98 17.48
N PRO A 595 -9.41 51.60 18.76
CA PRO A 595 -8.14 51.56 19.51
C PRO A 595 -7.92 50.23 20.30
N ALA A 596 -6.71 50.10 20.85
CA ALA A 596 -6.24 48.99 21.67
C ALA A 596 -6.79 48.95 23.12
N THR A 597 -6.59 47.76 23.72
CA THR A 597 -6.56 47.37 25.16
C THR A 597 -7.82 46.76 25.79
N CYS A 598 -7.71 45.46 26.15
CA CYS A 598 -7.77 45.02 27.56
C CYS A 598 -7.35 43.55 27.69
N ALA A 599 -6.42 43.30 28.62
CA ALA A 599 -5.96 42.00 29.07
C ALA A 599 -6.82 41.48 30.23
N SER A 600 -7.07 40.16 30.28
CA SER A 600 -7.37 39.33 31.47
C SER A 600 -7.87 37.98 30.96
N ALA A 601 -7.67 36.82 31.56
CA ALA A 601 -6.86 36.31 32.66
C ALA A 601 -7.14 34.79 32.60
N SER A 602 -6.10 34.01 32.80
CA SER A 602 -6.10 32.57 33.02
C SER A 602 -6.94 32.18 34.23
N ILE A 603 -7.77 31.13 34.10
CA ILE A 603 -8.33 30.38 35.22
C ILE A 603 -8.06 28.89 34.97
N ASN A 604 -7.37 28.27 35.91
CA ASN A 604 -7.22 26.83 36.07
C ASN A 604 -8.56 26.23 36.53
N VAL A 605 -9.00 25.16 35.86
CA VAL A 605 -9.59 23.94 36.46
C VAL A 605 -9.09 22.76 35.64
#